data_AF-A0A7T4QVN0-F1
#
_entry.id   AF-A0A7T4QVN0-F1
#
_cell.length_a   1.000
_cell.length_b   1.000
_cell.length_c   1.000
_cell.angle_alpha   90.00
_cell.angle_beta   90.00
_cell.angle_gamma   90.00
#
_symmetry.space_group_name_H-M   'P 1'
#
loop_
_entity.id
_entity.type
_entity.pdbx_description
1 polymer ?
#
loop_
_entity_poly.entity_id
_entity_poly.type
_entity_poly.pdbx_seq_one_letter_code
_entity_poly.pdbx_strand_id
1 'polypeptide(L)'
;MAKKSFTKEEKVQIIQEYQASGLSLADTSVKHRISNPSVLLQWNKKFQRNGFAGLADNRGRPRKSDTINNKMTKKTTIPGINPAMNEVEKLRIEVEYLRAENDYLKKLEALAQSKQAKKKKP
;
A
#
# COMPACT_ATOMS: atom_id res chain seq x y z
N MET A 1 15.05 27.04 -22.86
CA MET A 1 13.67 26.51 -22.77
C MET A 1 13.30 26.30 -21.30
N ALA A 2 12.16 26.82 -20.85
CA ALA A 2 11.71 26.64 -19.48
C ALA A 2 11.37 25.16 -19.21
N LYS A 3 11.80 24.63 -18.07
CA LYS A 3 11.45 23.26 -17.66
C LYS A 3 9.98 23.25 -17.23
N LYS A 4 9.12 22.55 -17.96
CA LYS A 4 7.73 22.33 -17.54
C LYS A 4 7.72 21.53 -16.24
N SER A 5 7.17 22.11 -15.18
CA SER A 5 6.90 21.40 -13.93
C SER A 5 5.56 20.67 -14.04
N PHE A 6 5.52 19.45 -13.54
CA PHE A 6 4.29 18.67 -13.44
C PHE A 6 3.91 18.51 -11.97
N THR A 7 2.65 18.78 -11.64
CA THR A 7 2.08 18.54 -10.31
C THR A 7 1.96 17.04 -10.04
N LYS A 8 1.63 16.66 -8.81
CA LYS A 8 1.46 15.25 -8.46
C LYS A 8 0.24 14.67 -9.19
N GLU A 9 -0.83 15.43 -9.25
CA GLU A 9 -2.11 15.09 -9.84
C GLU A 9 -1.95 14.85 -11.35
N GLU A 10 -1.21 15.74 -12.04
CA GLU A 10 -0.89 15.58 -13.45
C GLU A 10 -0.10 14.29 -13.71
N LYS A 11 0.91 13.99 -12.89
CA LYS A 11 1.69 12.74 -13.04
C LYS A 11 0.84 11.50 -12.84
N VAL A 12 -0.10 11.54 -11.89
CA VAL A 12 -1.03 10.43 -11.63
C VAL A 12 -1.92 10.19 -12.84
N GLN A 13 -2.52 11.25 -13.39
CA GLN A 13 -3.37 11.16 -14.57
C GLN A 13 -2.62 10.59 -15.77
N ILE A 14 -1.40 11.10 -16.03
CA ILE A 14 -0.55 10.64 -17.14
C ILE A 14 -0.22 9.15 -16.99
N ILE A 15 0.11 8.70 -15.78
CA ILE A 15 0.44 7.29 -15.54
C ILE A 15 -0.80 6.40 -15.68
N GLN A 16 -1.97 6.82 -15.20
CA GLN A 16 -3.21 6.08 -15.38
C GLN A 16 -3.56 5.93 -16.86
N GLU A 17 -3.43 7.01 -17.62
CA GLU A 17 -3.69 7.02 -19.05
C GLU A 17 -2.70 6.14 -19.82
N TYR A 18 -1.41 6.20 -19.46
CA TYR A 18 -0.39 5.29 -20.00
C TYR A 18 -0.75 3.82 -19.78
N GLN A 19 -1.16 3.46 -18.56
CA GLN A 19 -1.53 2.08 -18.20
C GLN A 19 -2.80 1.61 -18.94
N ALA A 20 -3.76 2.51 -19.17
CA ALA A 20 -5.02 2.18 -19.84
C ALA A 20 -4.91 2.17 -21.37
N SER A 21 -4.06 3.01 -21.95
CA SER A 21 -4.01 3.24 -23.41
C SER A 21 -3.14 2.23 -24.16
N GLY A 22 -2.22 1.54 -23.49
CA GLY A 22 -1.27 0.60 -24.13
C GLY A 22 -0.28 1.27 -25.10
N LEU A 23 -0.20 2.60 -25.10
CA LEU A 23 0.68 3.38 -25.97
C LEU A 23 2.14 3.25 -25.55
N SER A 24 3.05 3.51 -26.50
CA SER A 24 4.46 3.61 -26.17
C SER A 24 4.74 4.79 -25.23
N LEU A 25 5.83 4.70 -24.47
CA LEU A 25 6.33 5.80 -23.65
C LEU A 25 6.58 7.06 -24.48
N ALA A 26 7.02 6.89 -25.73
CA ALA A 26 7.26 8.01 -26.65
C ALA A 26 5.94 8.72 -27.00
N ASP A 27 4.92 7.98 -27.44
CA ASP A 27 3.64 8.53 -27.86
C ASP A 27 2.91 9.23 -26.71
N THR A 28 2.93 8.60 -25.53
CA THR A 28 2.35 9.19 -24.31
C THR A 28 3.09 10.47 -23.90
N SER A 29 4.42 10.49 -24.06
CA SER A 29 5.21 11.69 -23.78
C SER A 29 4.91 12.83 -24.74
N VAL A 30 4.71 12.53 -26.02
CA VAL A 30 4.29 13.54 -27.01
C VAL A 30 2.91 14.09 -26.65
N LYS A 31 1.95 13.23 -26.31
CA LYS A 31 0.59 13.61 -25.92
C LYS A 31 0.57 14.61 -24.76
N HIS A 32 1.36 14.35 -23.72
CA HIS A 32 1.42 15.22 -22.53
C HIS A 32 2.50 16.31 -22.59
N ARG A 33 3.16 16.46 -23.74
CA ARG A 33 4.27 17.42 -23.97
C ARG A 33 5.40 17.26 -22.94
N ILE A 34 5.73 16.02 -22.63
CA ILE A 34 6.87 15.65 -21.79
C ILE A 34 8.11 15.66 -22.67
N SER A 35 9.08 16.52 -22.35
CA SER A 35 10.25 16.75 -23.21
C SER A 35 11.16 15.53 -23.39
N ASN A 36 11.14 14.58 -22.45
CA ASN A 36 11.96 13.37 -22.54
C ASN A 36 11.15 12.15 -22.07
N PRO A 37 10.95 11.12 -22.91
CA PRO A 37 10.28 9.87 -22.53
C PRO A 37 10.86 9.18 -21.30
N SER A 38 12.15 9.39 -21.02
CA SER A 38 12.82 8.88 -19.82
C SER A 38 12.20 9.41 -18.53
N VAL A 39 11.61 10.61 -18.55
CA VAL A 39 10.90 11.18 -17.39
C VAL A 39 9.65 10.35 -17.07
N LEU A 40 8.87 10.01 -18.10
CA LEU A 40 7.70 9.16 -17.95
C LEU A 40 8.09 7.75 -17.49
N LEU A 41 9.17 7.19 -18.02
CA LEU A 41 9.72 5.91 -17.57
C LEU A 41 10.09 5.93 -16.08
N GLN A 42 10.74 7.00 -15.60
CA GLN A 42 11.08 7.16 -14.19
C GLN A 42 9.84 7.25 -13.30
N TRP A 43 8.80 7.96 -13.74
CA TRP A 43 7.52 8.02 -13.02
C TRP A 43 6.85 6.64 -12.96
N ASN A 44 6.84 5.91 -14.07
CA ASN A 44 6.30 4.56 -14.11
C ASN A 44 7.04 3.61 -13.16
N LYS A 45 8.39 3.64 -13.14
CA LYS A 45 9.19 2.87 -12.18
C LYS A 45 8.89 3.23 -10.72
N LYS A 46 8.73 4.53 -10.42
CA LYS A 46 8.36 4.98 -9.07
C LYS A 46 6.95 4.52 -8.68
N PHE A 47 6.02 4.55 -9.62
CA PHE A 47 4.67 4.04 -9.44
C PHE A 47 4.66 2.53 -9.18
N GLN A 48 5.40 1.73 -9.95
CA GLN A 48 5.50 0.28 -9.74
C GLN A 48 6.09 -0.07 -8.36
N ARG A 49 7.04 0.71 -7.86
CA ARG A 49 7.71 0.43 -6.58
C ARG A 49 6.92 0.91 -5.35
N ASN A 50 6.25 2.06 -5.44
CA ASN A 50 5.68 2.77 -4.29
C ASN A 50 4.21 3.21 -4.49
N GLY A 51 3.55 2.77 -5.58
CA GLY A 51 2.23 3.25 -5.97
C GLY A 51 2.17 4.75 -6.23
N PHE A 52 0.99 5.34 -6.09
CA PHE A 52 0.79 6.79 -6.28
C PHE A 52 1.59 7.65 -5.27
N ALA A 53 1.94 7.11 -4.11
CA ALA A 53 2.83 7.77 -3.16
C ALA A 53 4.24 7.99 -3.74
N GLY A 54 4.69 7.14 -4.66
CA GLY A 54 5.97 7.27 -5.36
C GLY A 54 6.05 8.45 -6.34
N LEU A 55 4.90 8.98 -6.78
CA LEU A 55 4.83 10.12 -7.71
C LEU A 55 4.86 11.49 -6.99
N ALA A 56 4.84 11.49 -5.65
CA ALA A 56 4.97 12.70 -4.86
C ALA A 56 6.31 13.42 -5.12
N ASP A 57 6.29 14.75 -5.05
CA ASP A 57 7.48 15.55 -5.26
C ASP A 57 8.36 15.55 -3.99
N ASN A 58 9.29 14.60 -3.93
CA ASN A 58 10.25 14.48 -2.82
C ASN A 58 11.51 15.32 -3.06
N ARG A 59 11.40 16.45 -3.77
CA ARG A 59 12.54 17.35 -4.00
C ARG A 59 12.92 18.05 -2.70
N GLY A 60 14.21 18.09 -2.41
CA GLY A 60 14.77 18.72 -1.21
C GLY A 60 15.14 17.71 -0.13
N ARG A 61 15.80 18.22 0.92
CA ARG A 61 16.14 17.42 2.10
C ARG A 61 14.83 17.05 2.81
N PRO A 62 14.54 15.76 3.07
CA PRO A 62 13.40 15.41 3.89
C PRO A 62 13.52 16.17 5.21
N ARG A 63 12.45 16.83 5.65
CA ARG A 63 12.42 17.44 6.98
C ARG A 63 12.80 16.34 7.97
N LYS A 64 13.75 16.61 8.87
CA LYS A 64 13.95 15.79 10.06
C LYS A 64 12.63 15.89 10.83
N SER A 65 11.75 14.95 10.58
CA SER A 65 10.59 14.79 11.41
C SER A 65 11.10 14.12 12.68
N ASP A 66 10.84 14.71 13.85
CA ASP A 66 10.96 14.03 15.16
C ASP A 66 9.88 12.95 15.31
N THR A 67 9.57 12.27 14.21
CA THR A 67 8.73 11.11 14.18
C THR A 67 9.60 9.99 14.67
N ILE A 68 9.43 9.69 15.96
CA ILE A 68 9.48 8.35 16.54
C ILE A 68 9.45 7.35 15.40
N ASN A 69 10.48 6.49 15.32
CA ASN A 69 10.56 5.39 14.38
C ASN A 69 9.36 4.45 14.59
N ASN A 70 8.17 4.86 14.16
CA ASN A 70 7.09 3.97 13.86
C ASN A 70 7.43 3.41 12.48
N LYS A 71 8.50 2.61 12.45
CA LYS A 71 8.57 1.46 11.57
C LYS A 71 7.39 0.59 11.99
N MET A 72 6.21 0.98 11.53
CA MET A 72 5.16 0.03 11.21
C MET A 72 5.65 -0.72 9.97
N THR A 73 6.78 -1.42 10.08
CA THR A 73 6.82 -2.74 9.50
C THR A 73 5.66 -3.42 10.19
N LYS A 74 4.53 -3.58 9.50
CA LYS A 74 3.57 -4.62 9.84
C LYS A 74 4.36 -5.94 9.72
N LYS A 75 5.22 -6.22 10.71
CA LYS A 75 5.60 -7.56 11.04
C LYS A 75 4.35 -8.08 11.71
N THR A 76 3.44 -8.56 10.89
CA THR A 76 2.56 -9.66 11.23
C THR A 76 3.51 -10.81 11.60
N THR A 77 4.07 -10.76 12.81
CA THR A 77 4.80 -11.89 13.38
C THR A 77 3.73 -12.88 13.81
N ILE A 78 3.06 -13.49 12.84
CA ILE A 78 2.19 -14.63 13.09
C ILE A 78 3.13 -15.71 13.64
N PRO A 79 2.91 -16.17 14.89
CA PRO A 79 3.77 -17.18 15.49
C PRO A 79 3.86 -18.41 14.57
N GLY A 80 5.08 -18.86 14.27
CA GLY A 80 5.31 -20.02 13.39
C GLY A 80 5.70 -19.71 11.95
N ILE A 81 5.63 -18.45 11.49
CA ILE A 81 6.11 -18.08 10.14
C ILE A 81 7.63 -17.92 10.11
N ASN A 82 8.31 -18.73 9.29
CA ASN A 82 9.75 -18.63 9.00
C ASN A 82 10.00 -18.08 7.58
N PRO A 83 10.96 -17.16 7.36
CA PRO A 83 11.30 -16.67 6.02
C PRO A 83 11.62 -17.76 5.00
N ALA A 84 12.19 -18.90 5.44
CA ALA A 84 12.54 -20.05 4.58
C ALA A 84 11.34 -20.91 4.13
N MET A 85 10.15 -20.72 4.69
CA MET A 85 8.95 -21.49 4.31
C MET A 85 8.44 -21.12 2.92
N ASN A 86 7.83 -22.08 2.24
CA ASN A 86 7.16 -21.83 0.96
C ASN A 86 5.91 -20.96 1.19
N GLU A 87 5.46 -20.27 0.14
CA GLU A 87 4.28 -19.39 0.19
C GLU A 87 3.03 -20.13 0.65
N VAL A 88 2.82 -21.36 0.16
CA VAL A 88 1.67 -22.21 0.55
C VAL A 88 1.66 -22.49 2.05
N GLU A 89 2.83 -22.74 2.65
CA GLU A 89 2.95 -23.03 4.08
C GLU A 89 2.68 -21.78 4.91
N LYS A 90 3.22 -20.63 4.49
CA LYS A 90 2.97 -19.34 5.13
C LYS A 90 1.48 -18.99 5.13
N LEU A 91 0.81 -19.22 4.01
CA LEU A 91 -0.64 -18.98 3.88
C LEU A 91 -1.47 -19.92 4.76
N ARG A 92 -1.08 -21.19 4.90
CA ARG A 92 -1.77 -22.14 5.80
C ARG A 92 -1.71 -21.68 7.25
N ILE A 93 -0.52 -21.29 7.71
CA ILE A 93 -0.30 -20.79 9.07
C ILE A 93 -1.13 -19.52 9.32
N GLU A 94 -1.15 -18.60 8.35
CA GLU A 94 -1.94 -17.37 8.46
C GLU A 94 -3.45 -17.67 8.55
N VAL A 95 -3.96 -18.58 7.70
CA VAL A 95 -5.37 -18.98 7.74
C VAL A 95 -5.74 -19.62 9.07
N GLU A 96 -4.88 -20.48 9.61
CA GLU A 96 -5.10 -21.12 10.91
C GLU A 96 -5.12 -20.09 12.05
N TYR A 97 -4.14 -19.19 12.07
CA TYR A 97 -4.06 -18.11 13.05
C TYR A 97 -5.32 -17.22 13.02
N LEU A 98 -5.73 -16.77 11.84
CA LEU A 98 -6.91 -15.94 11.66
C LEU A 98 -8.20 -16.67 12.07
N ARG A 99 -8.29 -17.99 11.87
CA ARG A 99 -9.44 -18.77 12.35
C ARG A 99 -9.48 -18.82 13.87
N ALA A 100 -8.34 -19.05 14.52
CA ALA A 100 -8.25 -19.07 15.97
C ALA A 100 -8.63 -17.71 16.58
N GLU A 101 -8.15 -16.60 15.99
CA GLU A 101 -8.50 -15.24 16.42
C GLU A 101 -10.00 -14.97 16.27
N ASN A 102 -10.60 -15.34 15.14
CA ASN A 102 -12.04 -15.19 14.92
C ASN A 102 -12.87 -15.99 15.93
N ASP A 103 -12.48 -17.24 16.21
CA ASP A 103 -13.19 -18.08 17.17
C ASP A 103 -13.07 -17.55 18.60
N TYR A 104 -11.92 -16.98 18.97
CA TYR A 104 -11.74 -16.29 20.24
C TYR A 104 -12.67 -15.08 20.38
N LEU A 105 -12.75 -14.24 19.34
CA LEU A 105 -13.64 -13.07 19.31
C LEU A 105 -15.11 -13.47 19.45
N LYS A 106 -15.57 -14.51 18.73
CA LYS A 106 -16.94 -15.03 18.84
C LYS A 106 -17.26 -15.52 20.26
N LYS A 107 -16.31 -16.19 20.92
CA LYS A 107 -16.47 -16.62 22.32
C LYS A 107 -16.59 -15.42 23.27
N LEU A 108 -15.80 -14.37 23.04
CA LEU A 108 -15.84 -13.14 23.83
C LEU A 108 -17.19 -12.44 23.67
N GLU A 109 -17.68 -12.30 22.44
CA GLU A 109 -18.99 -11.72 22.15
C GLU A 109 -20.13 -12.51 22.82
N ALA A 110 -20.12 -13.84 22.69
CA ALA A 110 -21.12 -14.70 23.34
C ALA A 110 -21.12 -14.53 24.88
N LEU A 111 -19.94 -14.41 25.48
CA LEU A 111 -19.80 -14.17 26.91
C LEU A 111 -20.34 -12.79 27.31
N ALA A 112 -20.05 -11.75 26.53
CA ALA A 112 -20.58 -10.40 26.74
C ALA A 112 -22.12 -10.38 26.64
N GLN A 113 -22.70 -11.02 25.62
CA GLN A 113 -24.15 -11.12 25.45
C GLN A 113 -24.79 -11.88 26.62
N SER A 114 -24.21 -13.00 27.07
CA SER A 114 -24.72 -13.75 28.21
C SER A 114 -24.71 -12.92 29.51
N LYS A 115 -23.68 -12.10 29.75
CA LYS A 115 -23.59 -11.20 30.90
C LYS A 115 -24.67 -10.12 30.84
N GLN A 116 -24.89 -9.53 29.67
CA GLN A 116 -25.96 -8.54 29.47
C GLN A 116 -27.35 -9.16 29.69
N ALA A 117 -27.59 -10.38 29.20
CA ALA A 117 -28.85 -11.08 29.40
C ALA A 117 -29.11 -11.40 30.89
N LYS A 118 -28.07 -11.77 31.66
CA LYS A 118 -28.19 -11.99 33.11
C LYS A 118 -28.52 -10.71 33.89
N LYS A 119 -27.98 -9.56 33.48
CA LYS A 119 -28.27 -8.25 34.11
C LYS A 119 -29.68 -7.72 33.82
N LYS A 120 -30.33 -8.21 32.76
CA LYS A 120 -31.68 -7.80 32.33
C LYS A 120 -32.79 -8.70 32.86
N LYS A 121 -32.47 -9.77 33.61
CA LYS A 121 -33.49 -10.56 34.31
C LYS A 121 -33.92 -9.79 35.57
N PRO A 122 -35.23 -9.59 35.80
CA PRO A 122 -35.77 -8.83 36.94
C PRO A 122 -35.47 -9.49 38.29
#